data_AF-A0A4U7D3V1-F1
#
_entry.id   AF-A0A4U7D3V1-F1
#
_cell.length_a   1.000
_cell.length_b   1.000
_cell.length_c   1.000
_cell.angle_alpha   90.00
_cell.angle_beta   90.00
_cell.angle_gamma   90.00
#
_symmetry.space_group_name_H-M   'P 1'
#
loop_
_entity.id
_entity.type
_entity.pdbx_description
1 polymer ?
#
loop_
_entity_poly.entity_id
_entity_poly.type
_entity_poly.pdbx_seq_one_letter_code
_entity_poly.pdbx_strand_id
1 'polypeptide(L)'
;GEGLSALRDHENMAEYRLFSKEDGTAIIRTVIEETNAMSTITDHGGYITGPFLIEDGSEQWQVGFDDEATTEAALHDLEKGNEFVVEDRSELS
;
A
#
# COMPACT_ATOMS: atom_id res chain seq x y z
N GLY A 1 10.15 11.69 16.12
CA GLY A 1 10.15 13.04 15.53
C GLY A 1 10.66 13.05 14.11
N GLU A 2 10.71 11.91 13.42
CA GLU A 2 11.28 11.79 12.07
C GLU A 2 10.27 11.23 11.06
N GLY A 3 9.29 10.40 11.49
CA GLY A 3 8.29 9.81 10.59
C GLY A 3 7.37 10.81 9.87
N LEU A 4 7.18 12.02 10.39
CA LEU A 4 6.41 13.07 9.69
C LEU A 4 7.19 13.75 8.57
N SER A 5 8.53 13.71 8.61
CA SER A 5 9.37 14.28 7.57
C SER A 5 9.47 13.34 6.36
N ALA A 6 9.53 12.02 6.59
CA ALA A 6 9.49 11.01 5.52
C ALA A 6 8.22 11.10 4.66
N LEU A 7 7.07 11.43 5.27
CA LEU A 7 5.80 11.61 4.56
C LEU A 7 5.77 12.86 3.68
N ARG A 8 6.64 13.85 3.92
CA ARG A 8 6.73 15.06 3.08
C ARG A 8 7.47 14.82 1.77
N ASP A 9 8.36 13.82 1.74
CA ASP A 9 9.22 13.52 0.60
C ASP A 9 8.62 12.47 -0.34
N HIS A 10 7.44 11.92 -0.02
CA HIS A 10 6.75 10.97 -0.89
C HIS A 10 6.03 11.70 -2.01
N GLU A 11 6.53 11.57 -3.25
CA GLU A 11 6.08 12.32 -4.42
C GLU A 11 4.58 12.13 -4.77
N ASN A 12 3.94 11.07 -4.25
CA ASN A 12 2.53 10.76 -4.50
C ASN A 12 1.54 11.27 -3.41
N MET A 13 2.00 12.03 -2.40
CA MET A 13 1.11 12.56 -1.35
C MET A 13 0.52 13.94 -1.72
N ALA A 14 -0.77 13.97 -2.08
CA ALA A 14 -1.45 15.21 -2.47
C ALA A 14 -1.89 16.06 -1.26
N GLU A 15 -2.44 15.45 -0.20
CA GLU A 15 -2.85 16.13 1.03
C GLU A 15 -2.80 15.19 2.24
N TYR A 16 -2.57 15.72 3.46
CA TYR A 16 -2.62 14.93 4.69
C TYR A 16 -3.29 15.65 5.87
N ARG A 17 -4.06 14.91 6.67
CA ARG A 17 -4.65 15.38 7.94
C ARG A 17 -4.33 14.41 9.07
N LEU A 18 -3.66 14.89 10.11
CA LEU A 18 -3.41 14.11 11.33
C LEU A 18 -4.74 13.92 12.08
N PHE A 19 -5.13 12.67 12.32
CA PHE A 19 -6.39 12.32 12.96
C PHE A 19 -6.23 11.98 14.44
N SER A 20 -5.18 11.23 14.80
CA SER A 20 -4.85 10.92 16.19
C SER A 20 -3.35 10.60 16.34
N LYS A 21 -2.82 10.79 17.55
CA LYS A 21 -1.49 10.35 17.95
C LYS A 21 -1.57 9.73 19.35
N GLU A 22 -1.52 8.41 19.44
CA GLU A 22 -1.46 7.65 20.70
C GLU A 22 -0.30 6.65 20.63
N ASP A 23 0.42 6.49 21.74
CA ASP A 23 1.49 5.51 21.93
C ASP A 23 2.56 5.44 20.83
N GLY A 24 2.88 6.57 20.20
CA GLY A 24 3.90 6.66 19.15
C GLY A 24 3.38 6.42 17.73
N THR A 25 2.12 5.99 17.58
CA THR A 25 1.46 5.80 16.29
C THR A 25 0.70 7.06 15.91
N ALA A 26 0.94 7.58 14.70
CA ALA A 26 0.18 8.68 14.13
C ALA A 26 -0.72 8.14 13.02
N ILE A 27 -2.04 8.32 13.16
CA ILE A 27 -2.98 7.99 12.09
C ILE A 27 -3.18 9.25 11.26
N ILE A 28 -2.83 9.17 9.98
CA ILE A 28 -2.93 10.27 9.03
C ILE A 28 -3.88 9.84 7.92
N ARG A 29 -4.85 10.70 7.60
CA ARG A 29 -5.68 10.53 6.42
C ARG A 29 -5.03 11.30 5.28
N THR A 30 -4.62 10.60 4.23
CA THR A 30 -4.04 11.21 3.04
C THR A 30 -4.95 11.02 1.84
N VAL A 31 -4.85 11.92 0.87
CA VAL A 31 -5.27 11.66 -0.51
C VAL A 31 -3.98 11.43 -1.29
N ILE A 32 -3.89 10.26 -1.91
CA ILE A 32 -2.76 9.87 -2.75
C ILE A 32 -3.28 9.64 -4.16
N GLU A 33 -2.46 9.99 -5.15
CA GLU A 33 -2.77 9.63 -6.53
C GLU A 33 -2.66 8.11 -6.69
N GLU A 34 -3.44 7.56 -7.62
CA GLU A 34 -3.37 6.14 -7.95
C GLU A 34 -1.96 5.80 -8.44
N THR A 35 -1.30 4.85 -7.79
CA THR A 35 0.01 4.37 -8.21
C THR A 35 -0.13 3.24 -9.23
N ASN A 36 0.93 2.96 -10.00
CA ASN A 36 0.96 1.83 -10.92
C ASN A 36 0.69 0.49 -10.20
N ALA A 37 1.16 0.32 -8.97
CA ALA A 37 0.88 -0.85 -8.17
C ALA A 37 -0.63 -0.97 -7.87
N MET A 38 -1.27 0.11 -7.41
CA MET A 38 -2.71 0.12 -7.12
C MET A 38 -3.54 -0.23 -8.34
N SER A 39 -3.26 0.43 -9.48
CA SER A 39 -4.00 0.19 -10.72
C SER A 39 -3.86 -1.27 -11.16
N THR A 40 -2.64 -1.82 -11.11
CA THR A 40 -2.37 -3.22 -11.48
C THR A 40 -3.13 -4.19 -10.59
N ILE A 41 -3.15 -3.98 -9.27
CA ILE A 41 -3.92 -4.80 -8.33
C ILE A 41 -5.40 -4.76 -8.68
N THR A 42 -5.97 -3.57 -8.90
CA THR A 42 -7.41 -3.43 -9.19
C THR A 42 -7.81 -3.90 -10.58
N ASP A 43 -6.92 -3.81 -11.58
CA ASP A 43 -7.15 -4.30 -12.95
C ASP A 43 -7.25 -5.82 -13.00
N HIS A 44 -6.54 -6.49 -12.08
CA HIS A 44 -6.67 -7.92 -11.82
C HIS A 44 -7.75 -8.21 -10.76
N GLY A 45 -8.69 -7.30 -10.47
CA GLY A 45 -9.80 -7.58 -9.55
C GLY A 45 -9.41 -7.72 -8.07
N GLY A 46 -8.17 -7.38 -7.70
CA GLY A 46 -7.75 -7.28 -6.31
C GLY A 46 -8.29 -6.03 -5.63
N TYR A 47 -8.30 -6.04 -4.31
CA TYR A 47 -8.77 -4.91 -3.50
C TYR A 47 -7.82 -4.63 -2.34
N ILE A 48 -7.62 -3.35 -2.05
CA ILE A 48 -6.76 -2.88 -0.96
C ILE A 48 -7.57 -2.89 0.34
N THR A 49 -7.11 -3.63 1.36
CA THR A 49 -7.92 -3.99 2.54
C THR A 49 -7.56 -3.30 3.84
N GLY A 50 -6.43 -2.61 3.92
CA GLY A 50 -5.91 -2.10 5.19
C GLY A 50 -5.27 -0.73 5.09
N PRO A 51 -4.94 -0.12 6.24
CA PRO A 51 -3.98 0.98 6.27
C PRO A 51 -2.66 0.49 5.65
N PHE A 52 -2.00 1.35 4.88
CA PHE A 52 -0.65 1.08 4.43
C PHE A 52 0.35 1.66 5.44
N LEU A 53 1.45 0.96 5.63
CA LEU A 53 2.57 1.46 6.43
C LEU A 53 3.56 2.14 5.48
N ILE A 54 4.03 3.33 5.84
CA ILE A 54 5.20 3.93 5.22
C ILE A 54 6.34 3.89 6.23
N GLU A 55 7.42 3.19 5.89
CA GLU A 55 8.65 3.15 6.68
C GLU A 55 9.85 3.25 5.74
N ASP A 56 10.80 4.13 6.05
CA ASP A 56 12.02 4.37 5.27
C ASP A 56 11.79 4.54 3.75
N GLY A 57 10.67 5.17 3.36
CA GLY A 57 10.32 5.42 1.96
C GLY A 57 9.73 4.22 1.21
N SER A 58 9.49 3.10 1.90
CA SER A 58 8.79 1.92 1.37
C SER A 58 7.35 1.88 1.87
N GLU A 59 6.45 1.38 1.03
CA GLU A 59 5.03 1.21 1.36
C GLU A 59 4.69 -0.27 1.51
N GLN A 60 4.10 -0.65 2.64
CA GLN A 60 3.54 -1.98 2.84
C GLN A 60 2.03 -1.95 2.67
N TRP A 61 1.53 -2.76 1.73
CA TRP A 61 0.11 -2.85 1.38
C TRP A 61 -0.46 -4.21 1.77
N GLN A 62 -1.68 -4.21 2.30
CA GLN A 62 -2.47 -5.44 2.45
C GLN A 62 -3.53 -5.49 1.34
N VAL A 63 -3.47 -6.51 0.51
CA VAL A 63 -4.36 -6.72 -0.64
C VAL A 63 -5.08 -8.05 -0.52
N GLY A 64 -6.29 -8.11 -1.07
CA GLY A 64 -7.07 -9.34 -1.19
C GLY A 64 -7.42 -9.62 -2.64
N PHE A 65 -7.63 -10.89 -2.94
CA PHE A 65 -8.10 -11.39 -4.23
C PHE A 65 -9.13 -12.49 -3.97
N ASP A 66 -10.09 -12.63 -4.88
CA ASP A 66 -11.15 -13.64 -4.77
C ASP A 66 -10.65 -15.06 -5.09
N ASP A 67 -9.56 -15.19 -5.84
CA ASP A 67 -8.97 -16.48 -6.20
C ASP A 67 -7.44 -16.41 -6.45
N GLU A 68 -6.82 -17.60 -6.38
CA GLU A 68 -5.38 -17.77 -6.54
C GLU A 68 -4.88 -17.44 -7.96
N ALA A 69 -5.63 -17.80 -9.00
CA ALA A 69 -5.18 -17.56 -10.38
C ALA A 69 -5.07 -16.06 -10.67
N THR A 70 -6.04 -15.30 -10.16
CA THR A 70 -6.07 -13.85 -10.20
C THR A 70 -4.92 -13.23 -9.39
N THR A 71 -4.61 -13.80 -8.22
CA THR A 71 -3.44 -13.38 -7.41
C THR A 71 -2.14 -13.54 -8.18
N GLU A 72 -1.89 -14.71 -8.79
CA GLU A 72 -0.65 -14.97 -9.53
C GLU A 72 -0.52 -14.06 -10.77
N ALA A 73 -1.62 -13.79 -11.47
CA ALA A 73 -1.63 -12.88 -12.61
C ALA A 73 -1.27 -11.45 -12.20
N ALA A 74 -1.81 -10.98 -11.07
CA ALA A 74 -1.50 -9.66 -10.52
C ALA A 74 -0.02 -9.54 -10.10
N LEU A 75 0.52 -10.54 -9.39
CA LEU A 75 1.92 -10.55 -8.96
C LEU A 75 2.87 -10.50 -10.17
N HIS A 76 2.62 -11.33 -11.19
CA HIS A 76 3.42 -11.35 -12.40
C HIS A 76 3.42 -10.00 -13.15
N ASP A 77 2.29 -9.28 -13.16
CA ASP A 77 2.23 -7.98 -13.81
C ASP A 77 2.82 -6.85 -12.95
N LEU A 78 2.71 -6.95 -11.62
CA LEU A 78 3.38 -6.02 -10.69
C LEU A 78 4.90 -6.02 -10.88
N GLU A 79 5.50 -7.20 -11.07
CA GLU A 79 6.96 -7.37 -11.27
C GLU A 79 7.48 -6.61 -12.51
N LYS A 80 6.62 -6.28 -13.47
CA LYS A 80 7.03 -5.57 -14.70
C LYS A 80 7.24 -4.08 -14.49
N GLY A 81 6.67 -3.51 -13.43
CA GLY A 81 6.65 -2.07 -13.19
C GLY A 81 7.05 -1.64 -11.79
N ASN A 82 7.18 -2.57 -10.85
CA ASN A 82 7.37 -2.29 -9.43
C ASN A 82 8.43 -3.20 -8.83
N GLU A 83 9.23 -2.66 -7.91
CA GLU A 83 10.08 -3.45 -7.03
C GLU A 83 9.31 -3.73 -5.74
N PHE A 84 9.07 -5.01 -5.43
CA PHE A 84 8.31 -5.39 -4.25
C PHE A 84 8.74 -6.77 -3.73
N VAL A 85 8.32 -7.07 -2.50
CA VAL A 85 8.42 -8.38 -1.87
C VAL A 85 7.07 -8.75 -1.27
N VAL A 86 6.75 -10.04 -1.23
CA VAL A 86 5.58 -10.55 -0.51
C VAL A 86 6.03 -10.93 0.90
N GLU A 87 5.65 -10.12 1.89
CA GLU A 87 6.00 -10.33 3.31
C GLU A 87 5.22 -11.50 3.93
N ASP A 88 3.91 -11.57 3.69
CA ASP A 88 3.03 -12.62 4.18
C ASP A 88 1.95 -12.95 3.14
N ARG A 89 1.53 -14.21 3.11
CA ARG A 89 0.41 -14.67 2.28
C ARG A 89 -0.42 -15.66 3.10
N SER A 90 -1.70 -15.35 3.23
CA SER A 90 -2.68 -16.20 3.92
C SER A 90 -3.94 -16.34 3.08
N GLU A 91 -4.54 -17.54 3.15
CA GLU A 91 -5.84 -17.82 2.58
C GLU A 91 -6.90 -17.66 3.68
N LEU A 92 -7.96 -16.89 3.41
CA LEU A 92 -9.10 -16.79 4.30
C LEU A 92 -10.01 -18.00 4.05
N SER A 93 -9.95 -19.01 4.94
CA SER A 93 -10.79 -20.22 4.90
C SER A 93 -12.21 -19.99 5.41
#